data_AF-A0A1W9UHZ1-F1
#
_entry.id   AF-A0A1W9UHZ1-F1
#
_cell.length_a   1.000
_cell.length_b   1.000
_cell.length_c   1.000
_cell.angle_alpha   90.00
_cell.angle_beta   90.00
_cell.angle_gamma   90.00
#
_symmetry.space_group_name_H-M   'P 1'
#
loop_
_entity.id
_entity.type
_entity.pdbx_description
1 polymer ?
#
loop_
_entity_poly.entity_id
_entity_poly.type
_entity_poly.pdbx_seq_one_letter_code
_entity_poly.pdbx_strand_id
1 'polypeptide(L)'
;MSLTKNDLLVLGLLLDRPMHGYEINQYVEAEGVTTWFNISTPAIYYSLNKLRRQGLIFEMRSQGGGAKKSVYHPTEKGREQFFTGMEETLSSEEPVRFEYDLGIFLLNKLPHDRALALLEKRMDFLQRRRARVDETLERDRATGGQPLQIAILEHAAACARMEVQWLSGIIQHLRGEEMEGGEYRGLMLLTGDLHDFHLPDLIKLIASGKHSGTLAVSDGASTRTLSFHEGRPVCATSHWPDGEVRDADRVLNDVYDLFRWQEGPFTFDQRLEPQAGCLVLNTSAEDLILAGSRWVDNWAAIQQIVPSSSTVFEHRGERSRPENLDLTEEERRVLDTLDGLRDVSAV
;
A
#
# COMPACT_ATOMS: atom_id res chain seq x y z
N MET A 1 22.35 -17.45 -30.05
CA MET A 1 21.57 -17.78 -28.84
C MET A 1 22.41 -17.28 -27.68
N SER A 2 21.97 -16.25 -26.97
CA SER A 2 22.81 -15.58 -25.97
C SER A 2 23.15 -16.49 -24.81
N LEU A 3 24.36 -16.31 -24.26
CA LEU A 3 24.75 -16.94 -23.01
C LEU A 3 23.89 -16.38 -21.88
N THR A 4 23.48 -17.24 -20.95
CA THR A 4 22.91 -16.75 -19.68
C THR A 4 24.04 -16.29 -18.76
N LYS A 5 23.73 -15.51 -17.73
CA LYS A 5 24.72 -15.10 -16.72
C LYS A 5 25.41 -16.32 -16.06
N ASN A 6 24.67 -17.41 -15.84
CA ASN A 6 25.24 -18.67 -15.32
C ASN A 6 26.20 -19.33 -16.31
N ASP A 7 25.86 -19.32 -17.61
CA ASP A 7 26.74 -19.85 -18.65
C ASP A 7 28.05 -19.04 -18.72
N LEU A 8 27.97 -17.71 -18.61
CA LEU A 8 29.14 -16.82 -18.58
C LEU A 8 30.05 -17.10 -17.39
N LEU A 9 29.50 -17.24 -16.18
CA LEU A 9 30.28 -17.59 -15.00
C LEU A 9 30.98 -18.94 -15.17
N VAL A 10 30.25 -19.99 -15.56
CA VAL A 10 30.82 -21.33 -15.75
C VAL A 10 31.91 -21.34 -16.81
N LEU A 11 31.70 -20.64 -17.92
CA LEU A 11 32.68 -20.55 -18.99
C LEU A 11 33.92 -19.76 -18.58
N GLY A 12 33.74 -18.66 -17.85
CA GLY A 12 34.84 -17.87 -17.26
C GLY A 12 35.74 -18.70 -16.35
N LEU A 13 35.15 -19.47 -15.43
CA LEU A 13 35.92 -20.36 -14.54
C LEU A 13 36.70 -21.42 -15.32
N LEU A 14 36.12 -21.95 -16.40
CA LEU A 14 36.80 -22.91 -17.27
C LEU A 14 37.93 -22.29 -18.12
N LEU A 15 37.96 -20.97 -18.28
CA LEU A 15 39.07 -20.26 -18.92
C LEU A 15 40.29 -20.14 -18.00
N ASP A 16 40.08 -20.02 -16.69
CA ASP A 16 41.17 -20.01 -15.70
C ASP A 16 41.90 -21.36 -15.68
N ARG A 17 41.13 -22.46 -15.67
CA ARG A 17 41.64 -23.82 -15.83
C ARG A 17 40.53 -24.80 -16.21
N PRO A 18 40.86 -25.94 -16.84
CA PRO A 18 39.93 -27.06 -16.96
C PRO A 18 39.50 -27.58 -15.58
N MET A 19 38.20 -27.86 -15.41
CA MET A 19 37.62 -28.27 -14.12
C MET A 19 36.58 -29.37 -14.28
N HIS A 20 36.41 -30.17 -13.23
CA HIS A 20 35.22 -30.99 -13.01
C HIS A 20 34.03 -30.13 -12.56
N GLY A 21 32.81 -30.58 -12.82
CA GLY A 21 31.61 -29.84 -12.40
C GLY A 21 31.49 -29.63 -10.88
N TYR A 22 32.03 -30.54 -10.06
CA TYR A 22 32.06 -30.34 -8.61
C TYR A 22 33.14 -29.34 -8.16
N GLU A 23 34.26 -29.22 -8.89
CA GLU A 23 35.30 -28.23 -8.58
C GLU A 23 34.78 -26.82 -8.86
N ILE A 24 33.96 -26.64 -9.89
CA ILE A 24 33.27 -25.37 -10.16
C ILE A 24 32.37 -24.99 -8.98
N ASN A 25 31.62 -25.96 -8.43
CA ASN A 25 30.81 -25.72 -7.23
C ASN A 25 31.68 -25.34 -6.03
N GLN A 26 32.76 -26.08 -5.77
CA GLN A 26 33.68 -25.78 -4.69
C GLN A 26 34.31 -24.40 -4.82
N TYR A 27 34.66 -23.98 -6.04
CA TYR A 27 35.18 -22.64 -6.31
C TYR A 27 34.13 -21.57 -6.01
N VAL A 28 32.91 -21.72 -6.52
CA VAL A 28 31.79 -20.80 -6.28
C VAL A 28 31.51 -20.63 -4.78
N GLU A 29 31.57 -21.72 -4.02
CA GLU A 29 31.40 -21.69 -2.56
C GLU A 29 32.61 -21.05 -1.85
N ALA A 30 33.84 -21.43 -2.22
CA ALA A 30 35.06 -20.97 -1.58
C ALA A 30 35.33 -19.47 -1.78
N GLU A 31 35.10 -18.96 -3.00
CA GLU A 31 35.24 -17.53 -3.33
C GLU A 31 33.99 -16.72 -2.93
N GLY A 32 32.97 -17.35 -2.33
CA GLY A 32 31.77 -16.66 -1.86
C GLY A 32 30.94 -16.03 -2.98
N VAL A 33 31.02 -16.54 -4.21
CA VAL A 33 30.30 -16.03 -5.39
C VAL A 33 28.79 -15.95 -5.14
N THR A 34 28.24 -16.90 -4.39
CA THR A 34 26.81 -16.92 -4.01
C THR A 34 26.36 -15.72 -3.18
N THR A 35 27.31 -14.93 -2.64
CA THR A 35 27.01 -13.72 -1.87
C THR A 35 26.53 -12.57 -2.75
N TRP A 36 26.97 -12.54 -4.01
CA TRP A 36 26.66 -11.46 -4.96
C TRP A 36 26.09 -11.95 -6.29
N PHE A 37 26.14 -13.25 -6.57
CA PHE A 37 25.61 -13.86 -7.77
C PHE A 37 24.70 -15.06 -7.44
N ASN A 38 23.47 -15.03 -7.92
CA ASN A 38 22.51 -16.11 -7.67
C ASN A 38 22.76 -17.31 -8.60
N ILE A 39 23.52 -18.29 -8.11
CA ILE A 39 23.77 -19.54 -8.81
C ILE A 39 23.62 -20.74 -7.87
N SER A 40 23.00 -21.81 -8.38
CA SER A 40 22.82 -23.07 -7.65
C SER A 40 23.60 -24.20 -8.31
N THR A 41 23.91 -25.24 -7.54
CA THR A 41 24.56 -26.45 -8.05
C THR A 41 23.84 -27.06 -9.27
N PRO A 42 22.50 -27.24 -9.27
CA PRO A 42 21.80 -27.70 -10.47
C PRO A 42 21.95 -26.77 -11.67
N ALA A 43 21.98 -25.44 -11.45
CA ALA A 43 22.19 -24.47 -12.52
C ALA A 43 23.60 -24.57 -13.14
N ILE A 44 24.62 -24.87 -12.35
CA ILE A 44 25.99 -25.13 -12.84
C ILE A 44 26.00 -26.35 -13.77
N TYR A 45 25.45 -27.48 -13.34
CA TYR A 45 25.41 -28.69 -14.16
C TYR A 45 24.53 -28.56 -15.40
N TYR A 46 23.42 -27.82 -15.28
CA TYR A 46 22.60 -27.44 -16.42
C TYR A 46 23.40 -26.64 -17.45
N SER A 47 24.13 -25.61 -17.00
CA SER A 47 24.97 -24.77 -17.86
C SER A 47 26.08 -25.58 -18.54
N LEU A 48 26.77 -26.47 -17.81
CA LEU A 48 27.76 -27.40 -18.39
C LEU A 48 27.17 -28.25 -19.52
N ASN A 49 26.01 -28.87 -19.30
CA ASN A 49 25.38 -29.69 -20.33
C ASN A 49 24.93 -28.85 -21.53
N LYS A 50 24.38 -27.65 -21.29
CA LYS A 50 23.97 -26.70 -22.34
C LYS A 50 25.18 -26.27 -23.18
N LEU A 51 26.24 -25.78 -22.55
CA LEU A 51 27.49 -25.35 -23.19
C LEU A 51 28.11 -26.48 -24.02
N ARG A 52 28.11 -27.71 -23.49
CA ARG A 52 28.62 -28.90 -24.20
C ARG A 52 27.80 -29.21 -25.44
N ARG A 53 26.46 -29.20 -25.34
CA ARG A 53 25.56 -29.40 -26.49
C ARG A 53 25.73 -28.34 -27.58
N GLN A 54 26.09 -27.12 -27.20
CA GLN A 54 26.34 -26.01 -28.12
C GLN A 54 27.75 -26.03 -28.74
N GLY A 55 28.60 -26.98 -28.32
CA GLY A 55 29.99 -27.11 -28.76
C GLY A 55 30.87 -25.99 -28.23
N LEU A 56 30.50 -25.34 -27.12
CA LEU A 56 31.29 -24.28 -26.50
C LEU A 56 32.32 -24.83 -25.52
N ILE A 57 32.03 -25.99 -24.93
CA ILE A 57 32.97 -26.77 -24.13
C ILE A 57 33.01 -28.22 -24.64
N PHE A 58 34.11 -28.93 -24.37
CA PHE A 58 34.22 -30.36 -24.57
C PHE A 58 34.57 -31.09 -23.28
N GLU A 59 34.23 -32.36 -23.22
CA GLU A 59 34.37 -33.22 -22.05
C GLU A 59 35.48 -34.23 -22.29
N MET A 60 36.50 -34.24 -21.42
CA MET A 60 37.55 -35.27 -21.43
C MET A 60 37.36 -36.20 -20.23
N ARG A 61 37.22 -37.50 -20.49
CA ARG A 61 37.06 -38.51 -19.44
C ARG A 61 38.44 -38.84 -18.84
N SER A 62 38.56 -38.76 -17.53
CA SER A 62 39.78 -39.21 -16.83
C SER A 62 39.90 -40.74 -16.92
N GLN A 63 41.06 -41.24 -17.39
CA GLN A 63 41.39 -42.66 -17.38
C GLN A 63 41.98 -43.05 -16.03
N GLY A 64 41.14 -43.26 -15.02
CA GLY A 64 41.57 -43.71 -13.69
C GLY A 64 40.42 -44.38 -12.93
N GLY A 65 40.67 -45.58 -12.38
CA GLY A 65 39.68 -46.42 -11.73
C GLY A 65 39.09 -45.81 -10.46
N GLY A 66 37.95 -45.14 -10.61
CA GLY A 66 37.11 -44.53 -9.58
C GLY A 66 36.10 -43.62 -10.28
N ALA A 67 34.87 -43.50 -9.76
CA ALA A 67 33.69 -42.86 -10.38
C ALA A 67 34.06 -41.86 -11.51
N LYS A 68 33.72 -42.20 -12.77
CA LYS A 68 34.09 -41.45 -13.99
C LYS A 68 33.93 -39.93 -13.82
N LYS A 69 35.02 -39.23 -13.48
CA LYS A 69 35.03 -37.77 -13.36
C LYS A 69 35.42 -37.16 -14.71
N SER A 70 34.55 -36.30 -15.21
CA SER A 70 34.72 -35.65 -16.50
C SER A 70 35.29 -34.24 -16.33
N VAL A 71 36.40 -33.94 -17.00
CA VAL A 71 37.02 -32.61 -17.00
C VAL A 71 36.49 -31.83 -18.20
N TYR A 72 35.95 -30.65 -17.95
CA TYR A 72 35.45 -29.77 -19.00
C TYR A 72 36.52 -28.79 -19.45
N HIS A 73 36.58 -28.54 -20.75
CA HIS A 73 37.52 -27.62 -21.38
C HIS A 73 36.78 -26.67 -22.32
N PRO A 74 37.13 -25.38 -22.35
CA PRO A 74 36.57 -24.45 -23.33
C PRO A 74 37.12 -24.73 -24.74
N THR A 75 36.26 -24.62 -25.74
CA THR A 75 36.65 -24.60 -27.17
C THR A 75 37.00 -23.18 -27.60
N GLU A 76 37.58 -23.01 -28.79
CA GLU A 76 37.82 -21.68 -29.37
C GLU A 76 36.52 -20.87 -29.51
N LYS A 77 35.48 -21.53 -30.04
CA LYS A 77 34.12 -20.96 -30.10
C LYS A 77 33.60 -20.56 -28.72
N GLY A 78 33.91 -21.34 -27.67
CA GLY A 78 33.58 -21.01 -26.28
C GLY A 78 34.30 -19.74 -25.81
N ARG A 79 35.59 -19.59 -26.10
CA ARG A 79 36.37 -18.40 -25.77
C ARG A 79 35.77 -17.15 -26.42
N GLU A 80 35.51 -17.20 -27.72
CA GLU A 80 34.88 -16.09 -28.47
C GLU A 80 33.53 -15.70 -27.85
N GLN A 81 32.67 -16.68 -27.59
CA GLN A 81 31.35 -16.42 -27.00
C GLN A 81 31.42 -15.86 -25.57
N PHE A 82 32.42 -16.26 -24.78
CA PHE A 82 32.65 -15.67 -23.46
C PHE A 82 32.94 -14.18 -23.57
N PHE A 83 33.89 -13.77 -24.43
CA PHE A 83 34.25 -12.36 -24.57
C PHE A 83 33.09 -11.53 -25.12
N THR A 84 32.39 -12.02 -26.15
CA THR A 84 31.18 -11.34 -26.65
C THR A 84 30.13 -11.18 -25.55
N GLY A 85 29.83 -12.24 -24.79
CA GLY A 85 28.82 -12.14 -23.73
C GLY A 85 29.25 -11.29 -22.53
N MET A 86 30.56 -11.17 -22.26
CA MET A 86 31.10 -10.21 -21.29
C MET A 86 30.87 -8.76 -21.74
N GLU A 87 31.17 -8.45 -23.00
CA GLU A 87 30.92 -7.12 -23.57
C GLU A 87 29.42 -6.77 -23.55
N GLU A 88 28.56 -7.71 -23.95
CA GLU A 88 27.10 -7.55 -23.89
C GLU A 88 26.61 -7.32 -22.45
N THR A 89 27.14 -8.06 -21.47
CA THR A 89 26.75 -7.90 -20.06
C THR A 89 27.15 -6.53 -19.53
N LEU A 90 28.37 -6.08 -19.80
CA LEU A 90 28.88 -4.79 -19.30
C LEU A 90 28.25 -3.58 -19.99
N SER A 91 27.75 -3.74 -21.22
CA SER A 91 27.08 -2.68 -21.98
C SER A 91 25.54 -2.73 -21.90
N SER A 92 24.99 -3.66 -21.13
CA SER A 92 23.55 -3.84 -21.01
C SER A 92 22.86 -2.74 -20.21
N GLU A 93 21.65 -2.37 -20.62
CA GLU A 93 20.76 -1.50 -19.86
C GLU A 93 19.88 -2.36 -18.94
N GLU A 94 20.38 -2.68 -17.74
CA GLU A 94 19.61 -3.42 -16.73
C GLU A 94 18.94 -2.45 -15.73
N PRO A 95 17.60 -2.38 -15.69
CA PRO A 95 16.91 -1.58 -14.69
C PRO A 95 17.06 -2.22 -13.30
N VAL A 96 17.48 -1.44 -12.31
CA VAL A 96 17.44 -1.87 -10.91
C VAL A 96 16.00 -1.72 -10.41
N ARG A 97 15.34 -2.84 -10.11
CA ARG A 97 13.97 -2.86 -9.57
C ARG A 97 13.96 -3.51 -8.20
N PHE A 98 13.39 -2.85 -7.22
CA PHE A 98 13.14 -3.42 -5.91
C PHE A 98 11.69 -3.87 -5.83
N GLU A 99 11.44 -5.18 -5.85
CA GLU A 99 10.06 -5.73 -5.93
C GLU A 99 9.14 -5.25 -4.79
N TYR A 100 9.71 -4.92 -3.62
CA TYR A 100 8.96 -4.43 -2.47
C TYR A 100 8.49 -2.97 -2.64
N ASP A 101 8.96 -2.23 -3.65
CA ASP A 101 8.48 -0.87 -3.96
C ASP A 101 6.99 -0.86 -4.31
N LEU A 102 6.45 -1.99 -4.80
CA LEU A 102 5.00 -2.15 -4.96
C LEU A 102 4.26 -1.99 -3.62
N GLY A 103 4.84 -2.50 -2.54
CA GLY A 103 4.31 -2.35 -1.19
C GLY A 103 4.39 -0.91 -0.68
N ILE A 104 5.42 -0.16 -1.09
CA ILE A 104 5.55 1.27 -0.78
C ILE A 104 4.50 2.08 -1.56
N PHE A 105 4.32 1.78 -2.84
CA PHE A 105 3.33 2.44 -3.70
C PHE A 105 1.90 2.28 -3.18
N LEU A 106 1.57 1.10 -2.63
CA LEU A 106 0.25 0.77 -2.09
C LEU A 106 0.15 0.92 -0.57
N LEU A 107 1.15 1.55 0.08
CA LEU A 107 1.27 1.58 1.53
C LEU A 107 0.06 2.26 2.20
N ASN A 108 -0.53 3.26 1.52
CA ASN A 108 -1.72 3.94 2.02
C ASN A 108 -2.89 2.99 2.26
N LYS A 109 -2.95 1.82 1.60
CA LYS A 109 -4.01 0.82 1.78
C LYS A 109 -3.90 0.00 3.07
N LEU A 110 -2.89 0.25 3.89
CA LEU A 110 -2.77 -0.33 5.23
C LEU A 110 -3.08 0.73 6.29
N PRO A 111 -3.57 0.33 7.48
CA PRO A 111 -3.61 1.21 8.64
C PRO A 111 -2.23 1.80 8.91
N HIS A 112 -2.18 3.10 9.20
CA HIS A 112 -0.94 3.85 9.39
C HIS A 112 0.05 3.19 10.36
N ASP A 113 -0.39 2.82 11.56
CA ASP A 113 0.45 2.13 12.55
C ASP A 113 0.98 0.79 12.03
N ARG A 114 0.15 0.07 11.28
CA ARG A 114 0.54 -1.22 10.70
C ARG A 114 1.56 -1.04 9.58
N ALA A 115 1.40 -0.01 8.75
CA ALA A 115 2.36 0.36 7.74
C ALA A 115 3.73 0.68 8.38
N LEU A 116 3.76 1.54 9.40
CA LEU A 116 4.97 1.88 10.14
C LEU A 116 5.66 0.65 10.71
N ALA A 117 4.94 -0.22 11.41
CA ALA A 117 5.50 -1.45 12.00
C ALA A 117 6.10 -2.39 10.93
N LEU A 118 5.50 -2.48 9.75
CA LEU A 118 6.02 -3.29 8.64
C LEU A 118 7.27 -2.68 8.01
N LEU A 119 7.32 -1.35 7.87
CA LEU A 119 8.50 -0.65 7.38
C LEU A 119 9.67 -0.73 8.36
N GLU A 120 9.41 -0.66 9.66
CA GLU A 120 10.43 -0.90 10.71
C GLU A 120 10.98 -2.32 10.63
N LYS A 121 10.11 -3.32 10.47
CA LYS A 121 10.54 -4.70 10.24
C LYS A 121 11.41 -4.81 8.98
N ARG A 122 11.06 -4.09 7.90
CA ARG A 122 11.88 -4.03 6.68
C ARG A 122 13.23 -3.35 6.95
N MET A 123 13.25 -2.27 7.73
CA MET A 123 14.47 -1.59 8.16
C MET A 123 15.42 -2.56 8.87
N ASP A 124 14.92 -3.39 9.79
CA ASP A 124 15.74 -4.38 10.49
C ASP A 124 16.36 -5.42 9.53
N PHE A 125 15.64 -5.81 8.47
CA PHE A 125 16.21 -6.68 7.44
C PHE A 125 17.32 -5.98 6.65
N LEU A 126 17.12 -4.73 6.27
CA LEU A 126 18.10 -3.95 5.51
C LEU A 126 19.34 -3.63 6.34
N GLN A 127 19.19 -3.29 7.62
CA GLN A 127 20.31 -3.05 8.52
C GLN A 127 21.15 -4.32 8.72
N ARG A 128 20.51 -5.49 8.92
CA ARG A 128 21.22 -6.77 9.00
C ARG A 128 21.93 -7.11 7.69
N ARG A 129 21.29 -6.86 6.54
CA ARG A 129 21.92 -7.04 5.23
C ARG A 129 23.15 -6.14 5.07
N ARG A 130 23.03 -4.86 5.43
CA ARG A 130 24.15 -3.90 5.41
C ARG A 130 25.31 -4.40 6.26
N ALA A 131 25.05 -4.74 7.52
CA ALA A 131 26.07 -5.25 8.44
C ALA A 131 26.79 -6.48 7.88
N ARG A 132 26.05 -7.45 7.33
CA ARG A 132 26.65 -8.65 6.71
C ARG A 132 27.57 -8.32 5.52
N VAL A 133 27.16 -7.38 4.67
CA VAL A 133 27.97 -6.98 3.51
C VAL A 133 29.22 -6.23 3.98
N ASP A 134 29.09 -5.29 4.92
CA ASP A 134 30.21 -4.55 5.48
C ASP A 134 31.22 -5.49 6.17
N GLU A 135 30.75 -6.45 6.98
CA GLU A 135 31.61 -7.47 7.61
C GLU A 135 32.34 -8.35 6.57
N THR A 136 31.70 -8.65 5.45
CA THR A 136 32.32 -9.45 4.38
C THR A 136 33.37 -8.64 3.63
N LEU A 137 33.07 -7.38 3.31
CA LEU A 137 34.01 -6.46 2.68
C LEU A 137 35.26 -6.25 3.53
N GLU A 138 35.11 -6.02 4.84
CA GLU A 138 36.25 -5.81 5.75
C GLU A 138 37.08 -7.08 5.92
N ARG A 139 36.44 -8.25 5.99
CA ARG A 139 37.16 -9.54 6.02
C ARG A 139 37.99 -9.73 4.76
N ASP A 140 37.40 -9.57 3.58
CA ASP A 140 38.08 -9.78 2.30
C ASP A 140 39.23 -8.79 2.12
N ARG A 141 39.06 -7.52 2.52
CA ARG A 141 40.15 -6.53 2.54
C ARG A 141 41.30 -6.97 3.45
N ALA A 142 41.00 -7.46 4.66
CA ALA A 142 42.01 -7.89 5.62
C ALA A 142 42.79 -9.14 5.16
N THR A 143 42.16 -10.04 4.39
CA THR A 143 42.81 -11.25 3.88
C THR A 143 43.45 -11.10 2.50
N GLY A 144 43.48 -9.89 1.94
CA GLY A 144 44.03 -9.65 0.60
C GLY A 144 43.17 -10.22 -0.54
N GLY A 145 41.85 -10.12 -0.41
CA GLY A 145 40.87 -10.58 -1.39
C GLY A 145 41.06 -9.98 -2.78
N GLN A 146 40.50 -10.62 -3.79
CA GLN A 146 40.68 -10.21 -5.18
C GLN A 146 40.10 -8.80 -5.43
N PRO A 147 40.83 -7.88 -6.12
CA PRO A 147 40.38 -6.50 -6.29
C PRO A 147 38.99 -6.34 -6.91
N LEU A 148 38.65 -7.16 -7.91
CA LEU A 148 37.34 -7.11 -8.56
C LEU A 148 36.20 -7.60 -7.63
N GLN A 149 36.48 -8.60 -6.78
CA GLN A 149 35.51 -9.05 -5.78
C GLN A 149 35.27 -7.97 -4.72
N ILE A 150 36.33 -7.30 -4.27
CA ILE A 150 36.22 -6.15 -3.35
C ILE A 150 35.34 -5.06 -3.97
N ALA A 151 35.56 -4.71 -5.25
CA ALA A 151 34.74 -3.71 -5.94
C ALA A 151 33.24 -4.11 -6.03
N ILE A 152 32.94 -5.39 -6.23
CA ILE A 152 31.55 -5.90 -6.21
C ILE A 152 30.93 -5.74 -4.81
N LEU A 153 31.68 -6.07 -3.75
CA LEU A 153 31.23 -5.93 -2.38
C LEU A 153 31.04 -4.44 -1.99
N GLU A 154 31.90 -3.54 -2.45
CA GLU A 154 31.75 -2.10 -2.28
C GLU A 154 30.48 -1.58 -2.91
N HIS A 155 30.17 -2.02 -4.14
CA HIS A 155 28.92 -1.71 -4.82
C HIS A 155 27.70 -2.23 -4.01
N ALA A 156 27.74 -3.49 -3.56
CA ALA A 156 26.67 -4.05 -2.74
C ALA A 156 26.47 -3.27 -1.41
N ALA A 157 27.56 -2.83 -0.77
CA ALA A 157 27.53 -2.03 0.44
C ALA A 157 26.93 -0.65 0.18
N ALA A 158 27.25 -0.02 -0.96
CA ALA A 158 26.67 1.25 -1.38
C ALA A 158 25.15 1.13 -1.59
N CYS A 159 24.69 0.09 -2.28
CA CYS A 159 23.25 -0.17 -2.45
C CYS A 159 22.54 -0.39 -1.10
N ALA A 160 23.12 -1.20 -0.20
CA ALA A 160 22.52 -1.46 1.11
C ALA A 160 22.45 -0.20 1.98
N ARG A 161 23.48 0.67 1.94
CA ARG A 161 23.45 1.98 2.62
C ARG A 161 22.37 2.88 2.06
N MET A 162 22.25 2.97 0.74
CA MET A 162 21.22 3.76 0.07
C MET A 162 19.82 3.30 0.48
N GLU A 163 19.53 1.98 0.44
CA GLU A 163 18.22 1.44 0.84
C GLU A 163 17.88 1.77 2.31
N VAL A 164 18.85 1.63 3.24
CA VAL A 164 18.66 1.99 4.65
C VAL A 164 18.37 3.47 4.82
N GLN A 165 19.15 4.34 4.17
CA GLN A 165 18.96 5.79 4.28
C GLN A 165 17.60 6.22 3.72
N TRP A 166 17.24 5.72 2.54
CA TRP A 166 15.97 6.03 1.89
C TRP A 166 14.77 5.56 2.71
N LEU A 167 14.78 4.31 3.20
CA LEU A 167 13.65 3.79 3.98
C LEU A 167 13.51 4.53 5.31
N SER A 168 14.63 4.97 5.90
CA SER A 168 14.61 5.77 7.12
C SER A 168 13.89 7.10 6.89
N GLY A 169 14.17 7.76 5.76
CA GLY A 169 13.47 8.98 5.37
C GLY A 169 11.97 8.77 5.18
N ILE A 170 11.56 7.65 4.57
CA ILE A 170 10.13 7.29 4.46
C ILE A 170 9.48 7.13 5.83
N ILE A 171 10.11 6.38 6.75
CA ILE A 171 9.57 6.15 8.09
C ILE A 171 9.42 7.48 8.86
N GLN A 172 10.45 8.33 8.83
CA GLN A 172 10.39 9.67 9.46
C GLN A 172 9.26 10.53 8.89
N HIS A 173 9.13 10.55 7.57
CA HIS A 173 8.06 11.27 6.89
C HIS A 173 6.67 10.77 7.33
N LEU A 174 6.47 9.46 7.40
CA LEU A 174 5.20 8.86 7.81
C LEU A 174 4.85 9.15 9.28
N ARG A 175 5.86 9.25 10.16
CA ARG A 175 5.66 9.66 11.56
C ARG A 175 5.34 11.14 11.74
N GLY A 176 5.52 11.96 10.70
CA GLY A 176 5.35 13.41 10.78
C GLY A 176 6.56 14.16 11.34
N GLU A 177 7.73 13.52 11.41
CA GLU A 177 8.99 14.10 11.88
C GLU A 177 9.66 14.91 10.72
N GLU A 178 9.11 16.10 10.42
CA GLU A 178 9.56 17.22 9.55
C GLU A 178 9.82 17.03 8.02
N MET A 179 9.14 17.85 7.20
CA MET A 179 9.71 19.05 6.54
C MET A 179 8.62 20.12 6.35
N GLU A 180 8.94 21.39 6.63
CA GLU A 180 8.15 22.56 6.22
C GLU A 180 7.97 22.58 4.69
N GLY A 181 6.74 22.71 4.22
CA GLY A 181 6.46 23.20 2.85
C GLY A 181 6.24 22.18 1.73
N GLY A 182 5.70 20.98 1.97
CA GLY A 182 5.29 20.05 0.91
C GLY A 182 3.83 19.57 1.06
N GLU A 183 3.03 19.69 0.01
CA GLU A 183 1.61 19.27 0.00
C GLU A 183 1.42 17.83 0.51
N TYR A 184 0.74 17.73 1.65
CA TYR A 184 0.42 16.54 2.43
C TYR A 184 -0.50 15.55 1.70
N ARG A 185 0.00 14.81 0.70
CA ARG A 185 -0.81 13.81 -0.05
C ARG A 185 -0.42 12.35 0.17
N GLY A 186 0.74 12.06 0.78
CA GLY A 186 1.30 10.69 0.85
C GLY A 186 0.54 9.67 1.71
N LEU A 187 -0.27 10.14 2.67
CA LEU A 187 -1.03 9.29 3.60
C LEU A 187 -2.55 9.46 3.50
N MET A 188 -3.02 10.24 2.52
CA MET A 188 -4.42 10.21 2.15
C MET A 188 -4.74 8.81 1.59
N LEU A 189 -5.60 8.07 2.31
CA LEU A 189 -6.05 6.74 1.87
C LEU A 189 -6.89 6.86 0.60
N LEU A 190 -7.81 7.83 0.66
CA LEU A 190 -8.82 8.13 -0.35
C LEU A 190 -8.95 9.63 -0.49
N THR A 191 -9.01 10.08 -1.74
CA THR A 191 -9.42 11.41 -2.13
C THR A 191 -10.13 11.26 -3.46
N GLY A 192 -11.21 12.02 -3.63
CA GLY A 192 -12.03 11.95 -4.82
C GLY A 192 -13.31 12.74 -4.62
N ASP A 193 -14.31 12.39 -5.41
CA ASP A 193 -15.63 12.99 -5.35
C ASP A 193 -16.68 11.90 -5.10
N LEU A 194 -17.74 12.21 -4.35
CA LEU A 194 -18.85 11.28 -4.09
C LEU A 194 -19.58 10.85 -5.37
N HIS A 195 -19.42 11.57 -6.47
CA HIS A 195 -19.88 11.17 -7.80
C HIS A 195 -19.28 9.82 -8.25
N ASP A 196 -18.00 9.61 -7.98
CA ASP A 196 -17.28 8.40 -8.39
C ASP A 196 -17.27 7.32 -7.30
N PHE A 197 -17.39 7.74 -6.02
CA PHE A 197 -17.34 6.85 -4.86
C PHE A 197 -18.43 7.17 -3.84
N HIS A 198 -19.47 6.34 -3.80
CA HIS A 198 -20.56 6.52 -2.84
C HIS A 198 -20.10 6.36 -1.38
N LEU A 199 -20.65 7.19 -0.50
CA LEU A 199 -20.31 7.21 0.93
C LEU A 199 -20.40 5.85 1.64
N PRO A 200 -21.43 5.00 1.42
CA PRO A 200 -21.48 3.67 2.05
C PRO A 200 -20.28 2.80 1.72
N ASP A 201 -19.75 2.90 0.50
CA ASP A 201 -18.61 2.10 0.05
C ASP A 201 -17.29 2.64 0.64
N LEU A 202 -17.18 3.97 0.80
CA LEU A 202 -16.07 4.58 1.55
C LEU A 202 -16.05 4.10 3.01
N ILE A 203 -17.19 4.12 3.69
CA ILE A 203 -17.32 3.67 5.08
C ILE A 203 -16.98 2.17 5.19
N LYS A 204 -17.47 1.33 4.26
CA LYS A 204 -17.11 -0.11 4.22
C LYS A 204 -15.63 -0.34 3.98
N LEU A 205 -15.00 0.43 3.08
CA LEU A 205 -13.58 0.32 2.79
C LEU A 205 -12.74 0.66 4.02
N ILE A 206 -13.06 1.76 4.71
CA ILE A 206 -12.42 2.17 5.98
C ILE A 206 -12.60 1.09 7.04
N ALA A 207 -13.82 0.58 7.21
CA ALA A 207 -14.16 -0.43 8.21
C ALA A 207 -13.45 -1.77 7.96
N SER A 208 -13.50 -2.27 6.72
CA SER A 208 -12.87 -3.55 6.34
C SER A 208 -11.35 -3.49 6.41
N GLY A 209 -10.75 -2.35 6.05
CA GLY A 209 -9.32 -2.09 6.19
C GLY A 209 -8.88 -1.80 7.63
N LYS A 210 -9.82 -1.64 8.57
CA LYS A 210 -9.58 -1.23 9.97
C LYS A 210 -8.78 0.07 10.08
N HIS A 211 -9.06 1.02 9.19
CA HIS A 211 -8.35 2.29 9.19
C HIS A 211 -8.84 3.18 10.35
N SER A 212 -7.88 3.86 10.97
CA SER A 212 -8.13 5.01 11.84
C SER A 212 -7.89 6.29 11.05
N GLY A 213 -8.57 7.38 11.40
CA GLY A 213 -8.44 8.67 10.74
C GLY A 213 -9.78 9.38 10.56
N THR A 214 -9.77 10.49 9.83
CA THR A 214 -10.97 11.30 9.62
C THR A 214 -11.32 11.39 8.14
N LEU A 215 -12.55 11.01 7.80
CA LEU A 215 -13.21 11.29 6.53
C LEU A 215 -13.79 12.70 6.60
N ALA A 216 -13.42 13.58 5.67
CA ALA A 216 -14.04 14.88 5.49
C ALA A 216 -14.74 14.91 4.13
N VAL A 217 -15.99 15.38 4.11
CA VAL A 217 -16.79 15.55 2.90
C VAL A 217 -17.32 17.00 2.89
N SER A 218 -17.22 17.68 1.75
CA SER A 218 -17.66 19.08 1.62
C SER A 218 -18.50 19.31 0.36
N ASP A 219 -19.47 20.23 0.45
CA ASP A 219 -20.24 20.77 -0.69
C ASP A 219 -19.73 22.16 -1.12
N GLY A 220 -18.58 22.58 -0.59
CA GLY A 220 -17.97 23.90 -0.83
C GLY A 220 -18.42 24.99 0.16
N ALA A 221 -19.59 24.87 0.79
CA ALA A 221 -20.06 25.81 1.82
C ALA A 221 -19.92 25.23 3.23
N SER A 222 -20.09 23.93 3.35
CA SER A 222 -20.13 23.21 4.61
C SER A 222 -19.35 21.91 4.52
N THR A 223 -18.87 21.46 5.67
CA THR A 223 -18.00 20.28 5.78
C THR A 223 -18.50 19.41 6.90
N ARG A 224 -18.71 18.12 6.61
CA ARG A 224 -18.99 17.11 7.63
C ARG A 224 -17.79 16.20 7.76
N THR A 225 -17.51 15.81 8.99
CA THR A 225 -16.44 14.86 9.27
C THR A 225 -16.95 13.63 10.00
N LEU A 226 -16.36 12.48 9.66
CA LEU A 226 -16.55 11.20 10.34
C LEU A 226 -15.18 10.66 10.71
N SER A 227 -14.89 10.57 12.00
CA SER A 227 -13.65 10.00 12.50
C SER A 227 -13.83 8.54 12.88
N PHE A 228 -12.80 7.76 12.60
CA PHE A 228 -12.78 6.31 12.76
C PHE A 228 -11.60 5.90 13.64
N HIS A 229 -11.82 4.85 14.43
CA HIS A 229 -10.78 4.15 15.17
C HIS A 229 -10.88 2.66 14.88
N GLU A 230 -9.82 2.08 14.31
CA GLU A 230 -9.78 0.68 13.86
C GLU A 230 -10.99 0.28 12.99
N GLY A 231 -11.42 1.19 12.11
CA GLY A 231 -12.57 0.98 11.22
C GLY A 231 -13.94 1.21 11.85
N ARG A 232 -14.03 1.55 13.14
CA ARG A 232 -15.29 1.89 13.80
C ARG A 232 -15.51 3.41 13.79
N PRO A 233 -16.70 3.91 13.39
CA PRO A 233 -17.05 5.30 13.58
C PRO A 233 -17.04 5.63 15.08
N VAL A 234 -16.34 6.69 15.47
CA VAL A 234 -16.24 7.11 16.89
C VAL A 234 -16.72 8.53 17.13
N CYS A 235 -16.73 9.36 16.09
CA CYS A 235 -16.91 10.79 16.24
C CYS A 235 -17.41 11.41 14.93
N ALA A 236 -18.31 12.39 15.02
CA ALA A 236 -18.77 13.16 13.88
C ALA A 236 -18.86 14.66 14.18
N THR A 237 -18.60 15.49 13.17
CA THR A 237 -18.80 16.95 13.25
C THR A 237 -19.48 17.47 11.99
N SER A 238 -20.16 18.62 12.14
CA SER A 238 -20.76 19.36 11.02
C SER A 238 -20.42 20.83 11.15
N HIS A 239 -19.75 21.37 10.13
CA HIS A 239 -19.30 22.75 10.07
C HIS A 239 -20.04 23.49 8.95
N TRP A 240 -20.71 24.58 9.31
CA TRP A 240 -21.46 25.45 8.40
C TRP A 240 -20.79 26.83 8.31
N PRO A 241 -21.10 27.66 7.29
CA PRO A 241 -20.54 29.00 7.17
C PRO A 241 -20.72 29.89 8.42
N ASP A 242 -21.83 29.69 9.14
CA ASP A 242 -22.19 30.45 10.34
C ASP A 242 -21.55 29.91 11.62
N GLY A 243 -20.77 28.82 11.52
CA GLY A 243 -20.04 28.20 12.63
C GLY A 243 -20.25 26.69 12.76
N GLU A 244 -19.63 26.12 13.79
CA GLU A 244 -19.73 24.71 14.15
C GLU A 244 -21.07 24.40 14.83
N VAL A 245 -21.74 23.33 14.38
CA VAL A 245 -22.98 22.86 15.00
C VAL A 245 -22.64 21.99 16.21
N ARG A 246 -23.21 22.34 17.37
CA ARG A 246 -23.00 21.61 18.65
C ARG A 246 -24.18 20.77 19.10
N ASP A 247 -25.34 20.93 18.44
CA ASP A 247 -26.52 20.16 18.74
C ASP A 247 -26.37 18.73 18.18
N ALA A 248 -26.53 17.73 19.04
CA ALA A 248 -26.25 16.33 18.71
C ALA A 248 -27.16 15.79 17.61
N ASP A 249 -28.46 16.08 17.69
CA ASP A 249 -29.45 15.59 16.73
C ASP A 249 -29.23 16.23 15.36
N ARG A 250 -28.92 17.53 15.34
CA ARG A 250 -28.56 18.22 14.10
C ARG A 250 -27.28 17.69 13.46
N VAL A 251 -26.22 17.45 14.23
CA VAL A 251 -24.97 16.85 13.69
C VAL A 251 -25.25 15.46 13.11
N LEU A 252 -26.05 14.64 13.79
CA LEU A 252 -26.38 13.30 13.32
C LEU A 252 -27.21 13.34 12.03
N ASN A 253 -28.19 14.24 11.94
CA ASN A 253 -28.98 14.45 10.73
C ASN A 253 -28.12 14.94 9.56
N ASP A 254 -27.17 15.86 9.80
CA ASP A 254 -26.24 16.33 8.79
C ASP A 254 -25.33 15.20 8.26
N VAL A 255 -24.92 14.28 9.15
CA VAL A 255 -24.15 13.08 8.77
C VAL A 255 -25.00 12.13 7.93
N TYR A 256 -26.25 11.89 8.30
CA TYR A 256 -27.16 11.05 7.50
C TYR A 256 -27.50 11.69 6.16
N ASP A 257 -27.58 13.03 6.09
CA ASP A 257 -27.81 13.74 4.83
C ASP A 257 -26.68 13.51 3.81
N LEU A 258 -25.45 13.24 4.26
CA LEU A 258 -24.34 12.87 3.36
C LEU A 258 -24.66 11.63 2.50
N PHE A 259 -25.52 10.73 2.96
CA PHE A 259 -25.94 9.55 2.17
C PHE A 259 -26.78 9.93 0.95
N ARG A 260 -27.34 11.15 0.91
CA ARG A 260 -28.12 11.68 -0.22
C ARG A 260 -27.24 12.35 -1.26
N TRP A 261 -26.04 12.77 -0.87
CA TRP A 261 -25.15 13.55 -1.72
C TRP A 261 -24.68 12.73 -2.92
N GLN A 262 -24.86 13.31 -4.12
CA GLN A 262 -24.46 12.70 -5.39
C GLN A 262 -23.08 13.15 -5.87
N GLU A 263 -22.58 14.25 -5.32
CA GLU A 263 -21.29 14.84 -5.63
C GLU A 263 -20.76 15.53 -4.37
N GLY A 264 -19.45 15.77 -4.32
CA GLY A 264 -18.81 16.45 -3.21
C GLY A 264 -17.39 15.91 -2.99
N PRO A 265 -16.37 16.77 -2.99
CA PRO A 265 -15.01 16.34 -2.73
C PRO A 265 -14.90 15.76 -1.33
N PHE A 266 -14.17 14.66 -1.22
CA PHE A 266 -13.86 14.02 0.04
C PHE A 266 -12.38 13.71 0.18
N THR A 267 -11.92 13.64 1.43
CA THR A 267 -10.59 13.19 1.81
C THR A 267 -10.66 12.30 3.04
N PHE A 268 -9.84 11.24 3.07
CA PHE A 268 -9.61 10.44 4.27
C PHE A 268 -8.13 10.48 4.63
N ASP A 269 -7.79 11.18 5.72
CA ASP A 269 -6.43 11.25 6.26
C ASP A 269 -6.33 10.39 7.53
N GLN A 270 -5.43 9.42 7.49
CA GLN A 270 -5.20 8.47 8.57
C GLN A 270 -4.52 9.07 9.81
N ARG A 271 -3.97 10.28 9.69
CA ARG A 271 -3.28 10.98 10.79
C ARG A 271 -4.19 11.96 11.53
N LEU A 272 -5.38 12.23 11.00
CA LEU A 272 -6.30 13.17 11.62
C LEU A 272 -7.08 12.49 12.74
N GLU A 273 -6.78 12.92 13.96
CA GLU A 273 -7.50 12.51 15.16
C GLU A 273 -8.91 13.12 15.23
N PRO A 274 -9.83 12.50 16.00
CA PRO A 274 -11.14 13.06 16.29
C PRO A 274 -11.06 14.50 16.81
N GLN A 275 -11.88 15.40 16.26
CA GLN A 275 -11.95 16.79 16.70
C GLN A 275 -12.53 16.89 18.12
N ALA A 276 -12.00 17.84 18.91
CA ALA A 276 -12.49 18.07 20.27
C ALA A 276 -13.93 18.64 20.24
N GLY A 277 -14.82 18.05 21.04
CA GLY A 277 -16.23 18.48 21.13
C GLY A 277 -17.17 17.85 20.09
N CYS A 278 -16.69 16.87 19.33
CA CYS A 278 -17.51 16.17 18.36
C CYS A 278 -18.59 15.29 19.00
N LEU A 279 -19.59 14.93 18.18
CA LEU A 279 -20.62 13.98 18.55
C LEU A 279 -20.01 12.58 18.62
N VAL A 280 -19.95 12.01 19.83
CA VAL A 280 -19.47 10.64 20.03
C VAL A 280 -20.49 9.66 19.44
N LEU A 281 -20.01 8.79 18.56
CA LEU A 281 -20.81 7.75 17.93
C LEU A 281 -20.59 6.41 18.63
N ASN A 282 -21.69 5.80 19.08
CA ASN A 282 -21.71 4.46 19.68
C ASN A 282 -22.39 3.46 18.74
N THR A 283 -21.95 3.42 17.48
CA THR A 283 -22.56 2.60 16.44
C THR A 283 -21.50 1.87 15.62
N SER A 284 -21.88 0.76 14.98
CA SER A 284 -21.00 0.10 14.02
C SER A 284 -21.04 0.82 12.66
N ALA A 285 -20.04 0.56 11.81
CA ALA A 285 -20.04 1.06 10.43
C ALA A 285 -21.27 0.55 9.65
N GLU A 286 -21.67 -0.70 9.87
CA GLU A 286 -22.84 -1.31 9.23
C GLU A 286 -24.13 -0.65 9.67
N ASP A 287 -24.28 -0.39 10.98
CA ASP A 287 -25.44 0.28 11.55
C ASP A 287 -25.52 1.75 11.10
N LEU A 288 -24.39 2.45 11.00
CA LEU A 288 -24.33 3.82 10.47
C LEU A 288 -24.79 3.84 9.00
N ILE A 289 -24.31 2.89 8.19
CA ILE A 289 -24.73 2.76 6.79
C ILE A 289 -26.23 2.44 6.69
N LEU A 290 -26.72 1.51 7.51
CA LEU A 290 -28.12 1.12 7.50
C LEU A 290 -29.02 2.28 7.95
N ALA A 291 -28.64 3.01 9.01
CA ALA A 291 -29.37 4.16 9.50
C ALA A 291 -29.40 5.30 8.47
N GLY A 292 -28.25 5.63 7.86
CA GLY A 292 -28.16 6.64 6.81
C GLY A 292 -28.97 6.26 5.56
N SER A 293 -28.92 5.00 5.13
CA SER A 293 -29.71 4.53 3.97
C SER A 293 -31.21 4.62 4.25
N ARG A 294 -31.65 4.18 5.44
CA ARG A 294 -33.06 4.31 5.86
C ARG A 294 -33.49 5.77 5.97
N TRP A 295 -32.60 6.65 6.40
CA TRP A 295 -32.87 8.09 6.45
C TRP A 295 -33.17 8.63 5.06
N VAL A 296 -32.37 8.25 4.05
CA VAL A 296 -32.61 8.63 2.64
C VAL A 296 -33.96 8.09 2.13
N ASP A 297 -34.24 6.81 2.35
CA ASP A 297 -35.49 6.18 1.90
C ASP A 297 -36.72 6.82 2.56
N ASN A 298 -36.64 7.05 3.88
CA ASN A 298 -37.69 7.72 4.64
C ASN A 298 -37.88 9.17 4.16
N TRP A 299 -36.80 9.89 3.89
CA TRP A 299 -36.88 11.25 3.38
C TRP A 299 -37.56 11.30 2.01
N ALA A 300 -37.30 10.33 1.13
CA ALA A 300 -38.00 10.24 -0.14
C ALA A 300 -39.52 10.02 0.05
N ALA A 301 -39.92 9.20 1.03
CA ALA A 301 -41.33 9.04 1.40
C ALA A 301 -41.93 10.31 2.00
N ILE A 302 -41.19 11.01 2.87
CA ILE A 302 -41.60 12.30 3.44
C ILE A 302 -41.78 13.32 2.31
N GLN A 303 -40.86 13.43 1.35
CA GLN A 303 -40.96 14.37 0.22
C GLN A 303 -42.17 14.11 -0.68
N GLN A 304 -42.66 12.88 -0.77
CA GLN A 304 -43.91 12.60 -1.48
C GLN A 304 -45.14 13.19 -0.77
N ILE A 305 -45.10 13.29 0.56
CA ILE A 305 -46.20 13.82 1.39
C ILE A 305 -46.02 15.32 1.63
N VAL A 306 -44.78 15.77 1.81
CA VAL A 306 -44.32 17.13 2.11
C VAL A 306 -43.33 17.58 1.02
N PRO A 307 -43.81 18.05 -0.15
CA PRO A 307 -42.94 18.34 -1.29
C PRO A 307 -41.99 19.52 -1.08
N SER A 308 -42.34 20.46 -0.20
CA SER A 308 -41.52 21.64 0.10
C SER A 308 -41.75 22.14 1.52
N SER A 309 -40.79 22.90 2.06
CA SER A 309 -40.96 23.62 3.33
C SER A 309 -42.05 24.69 3.29
N SER A 310 -42.44 25.13 2.09
CA SER A 310 -43.58 26.04 1.85
C SER A 310 -44.93 25.32 1.73
N THR A 311 -44.97 24.00 1.93
CA THR A 311 -46.22 23.23 1.91
C THR A 311 -47.03 23.58 3.15
N VAL A 312 -48.32 23.84 2.97
CA VAL A 312 -49.27 24.16 4.05
C VAL A 312 -50.19 22.97 4.24
N PHE A 313 -50.31 22.48 5.47
CA PHE A 313 -51.22 21.41 5.84
C PHE A 313 -52.41 21.95 6.64
N GLU A 314 -53.59 21.46 6.33
CA GLU A 314 -54.81 21.72 7.08
C GLU A 314 -55.42 20.42 7.58
N HIS A 315 -56.19 20.50 8.67
CA HIS A 315 -57.00 19.37 9.10
C HIS A 315 -58.09 19.07 8.07
N ARG A 316 -58.09 17.84 7.55
CA ARG A 316 -59.28 17.30 6.87
C ARG A 316 -60.41 17.27 7.90
N GLY A 317 -61.49 18.02 7.66
CA GLY A 317 -62.52 18.38 8.66
C GLY A 317 -63.04 17.24 9.57
N GLU A 318 -63.71 17.61 10.67
CA GLU A 318 -64.02 16.80 11.89
C GLU A 318 -64.36 15.32 11.70
N ARG A 319 -64.95 14.91 10.57
CA ARG A 319 -65.31 13.51 10.28
C ARG A 319 -64.14 12.61 9.86
N SER A 320 -62.92 13.14 9.76
CA SER A 320 -61.75 12.41 9.25
C SER A 320 -60.57 12.34 10.22
N ARG A 321 -60.69 12.90 11.44
CA ARG A 321 -59.65 12.74 12.46
C ARG A 321 -59.64 11.28 12.91
N PRO A 322 -58.54 10.53 12.75
CA PRO A 322 -58.49 9.17 13.28
C PRO A 322 -58.58 9.29 14.80
N GLU A 323 -59.66 8.78 15.41
CA GLU A 323 -59.95 8.96 16.83
C GLU A 323 -58.95 8.26 17.77
N ASN A 324 -57.92 7.60 17.23
CA ASN A 324 -56.86 6.91 17.98
C ASN A 324 -55.52 7.00 17.24
N LEU A 325 -54.92 8.19 17.18
CA LEU A 325 -53.49 8.30 16.91
C LEU A 325 -52.75 8.32 18.25
N ASP A 326 -51.93 7.30 18.49
CA ASP A 326 -51.03 7.25 19.65
C ASP A 326 -49.83 8.16 19.38
N LEU A 327 -50.06 9.47 19.48
CA LEU A 327 -49.06 10.50 19.21
C LEU A 327 -48.27 10.82 20.47
N THR A 328 -46.96 10.95 20.30
CA THR A 328 -46.09 11.59 21.29
C THR A 328 -46.49 13.05 21.53
N GLU A 329 -46.02 13.61 22.65
CA GLU A 329 -46.27 15.01 23.01
C GLU A 329 -45.76 15.98 21.94
N GLU A 330 -44.65 15.65 21.28
CA GLU A 330 -44.07 16.45 20.20
C GLU A 330 -44.93 16.39 18.92
N GLU A 331 -45.32 15.18 18.49
CA GLU A 331 -46.18 15.00 17.32
C GLU A 331 -47.55 15.64 17.50
N ARG A 332 -48.08 15.65 18.74
CA ARG A 332 -49.33 16.35 19.06
C ARG A 332 -49.19 17.85 18.89
N ARG A 333 -48.07 18.45 19.33
CA ARG A 333 -47.79 19.87 19.10
C ARG A 333 -47.70 20.18 17.62
N VAL A 334 -46.97 19.38 16.86
CA VAL A 334 -46.90 19.53 15.40
C VAL A 334 -48.30 19.47 14.79
N LEU A 335 -49.11 18.47 15.15
CA LEU A 335 -50.49 18.34 14.65
C LEU A 335 -51.36 19.56 14.96
N ASP A 336 -51.25 20.13 16.16
CA ASP A 336 -52.01 21.31 16.60
C ASP A 336 -51.60 22.60 15.88
N THR A 337 -50.40 22.63 15.26
CA THR A 337 -49.96 23.79 14.46
C THR A 337 -50.49 23.80 13.02
N LEU A 338 -51.07 22.69 12.54
CA LEU A 338 -51.55 22.54 11.16
C LEU A 338 -52.91 23.22 10.96
N ASP A 339 -52.89 24.55 10.85
CA ASP A 339 -54.06 25.42 10.75
C ASP A 339 -54.48 25.80 9.33
N GLY A 340 -53.80 25.29 8.30
CA GLY A 340 -54.03 25.67 6.91
C GLY A 340 -53.49 27.05 6.53
N LEU A 341 -52.72 27.71 7.40
CA LEU A 341 -52.11 29.02 7.16
C LEU A 341 -50.58 28.96 7.25
N ARG A 342 -50.05 28.22 8.21
CA ARG A 342 -48.60 28.05 8.38
C ARG A 342 -48.06 26.98 7.44
N ASP A 343 -46.95 27.31 6.79
CA ASP A 343 -46.17 26.31 6.08
C ASP A 343 -45.27 25.52 7.03
N VAL A 344 -44.73 24.41 6.54
CA VAL A 344 -43.86 23.50 7.31
C VAL A 344 -42.64 24.20 7.90
N SER A 345 -42.16 25.31 7.32
CA SER A 345 -41.02 26.06 7.87
C SER A 345 -41.35 26.81 9.16
N ALA A 346 -42.63 27.04 9.44
CA ALA A 346 -43.15 27.79 10.58
C ALA A 346 -43.80 26.89 11.66
N VAL A 347 -43.70 25.58 11.51
CA VAL A 347 -44.26 24.54 12.39
C VAL A 347 -43.23 24.05 13.39
#